data_AF-A0A1F6NYS6-F1
#
_entry.id   AF-A0A1F6NYS6-F1
#
_cell.length_a   1.000
_cell.length_b   1.000
_cell.length_c   1.000
_cell.angle_alpha   90.00
_cell.angle_beta   90.00
_cell.angle_gamma   90.00
#
_symmetry.space_group_name_H-M   'P 1'
#
loop_
_entity.id
_entity.type
_entity.pdbx_description
1 polymer ?
#
loop_
_entity_poly.entity_id
_entity_poly.type
_entity_poly.pdbx_seq_one_letter_code
_entity_poly.pdbx_strand_id
1 'polypeptide(L)'
;MVEGNIDLEKYRFFKSLSEDQKVETEGELSVMEEMRDYLKTQLKSNSLDSLKDGEAVENKIKQLVDEQILWVKNRFGFDVSKRAVGPTAVGIHDRDSFLNKLRVHGQSSDIFKGFHVGPVRSIELLKQDRVESVFHSASHELIHTIGDMVIKVDDNDQEIIQQSTGYNSKNGSFTMLNEMVVEMLNIEFLDDLRTGGKADYLSGTDIGYGTVLLMFEAFFKKVADLAKMNLSELMNDLYTGYLTGDFSKLRIIDATLGKGTLKKIVDLKYEDFRSKEKTIALFKDLGVDLPINKMQSYNKGEEIEMLDGIKIKKTN
;
A
#
# COMPACT_ATOMS: atom_id res chain seq x y z
N MET A 1 -29.19 -10.05 10.07
CA MET A 1 -28.74 -8.85 9.34
C MET A 1 -28.49 -7.79 10.41
N VAL A 2 -27.34 -7.12 10.38
CA VAL A 2 -26.99 -6.09 11.36
C VAL A 2 -27.02 -4.76 10.63
N GLU A 3 -28.09 -4.00 10.84
CA GLU A 3 -28.24 -2.63 10.33
C GLU A 3 -27.32 -1.72 11.16
N GLY A 4 -26.19 -1.33 10.57
CA GLY A 4 -25.26 -0.37 11.17
C GLY A 4 -25.47 1.00 10.54
N ASN A 5 -26.05 1.96 11.28
CA ASN A 5 -26.08 3.36 10.87
C ASN A 5 -24.65 3.83 10.56
N ILE A 6 -24.40 4.20 9.30
CA ILE A 6 -23.09 4.72 8.88
C ILE A 6 -22.95 6.15 9.41
N ASP A 7 -22.11 6.33 10.43
CA ASP A 7 -21.76 7.67 10.91
C ASP A 7 -21.03 8.47 9.82
N LEU A 8 -21.62 9.60 9.43
CA LEU A 8 -21.09 10.50 8.41
C LEU A 8 -20.19 11.62 9.00
N GLU A 9 -20.11 11.78 10.32
CA GLU A 9 -19.26 12.78 10.97
C GLU A 9 -17.77 12.51 10.75
N LYS A 10 -17.36 11.25 10.60
CA LYS A 10 -15.97 10.86 10.28
C LYS A 10 -15.45 11.52 9.00
N TYR A 11 -16.32 11.72 8.00
CA TYR A 11 -15.98 12.35 6.72
C TYR A 11 -15.96 13.90 6.75
N ARG A 12 -16.64 14.54 7.71
CA ARG A 12 -16.80 16.01 7.74
C ARG A 12 -15.49 16.79 7.89
N PHE A 13 -14.50 16.24 8.61
CA PHE A 13 -13.19 16.87 8.79
C PHE A 13 -12.48 17.13 7.45
N PHE A 14 -12.62 16.22 6.49
CA PHE A 14 -11.93 16.29 5.20
C PHE A 14 -12.52 17.36 4.29
N LYS A 15 -13.79 17.74 4.47
CA LYS A 15 -14.37 18.85 3.73
C LYS A 15 -13.59 20.15 3.97
N SER A 16 -13.10 20.38 5.18
CA SER A 16 -12.24 21.53 5.52
C SER A 16 -10.80 21.43 5.00
N LEU A 17 -10.37 20.24 4.55
CA LEU A 17 -9.10 20.03 3.86
C LEU A 17 -9.25 20.08 2.33
N SER A 18 -10.47 19.84 1.81
CA SER A 18 -10.78 19.79 0.38
C SER A 18 -11.54 21.00 -0.16
N GLU A 19 -12.01 21.93 0.68
CA GLU A 19 -12.83 23.07 0.24
C GLU A 19 -12.07 24.08 -0.65
N ASP A 20 -10.73 24.02 -0.70
CA ASP A 20 -9.90 24.72 -1.69
C ASP A 20 -9.84 24.01 -3.08
N GLN A 21 -10.45 22.83 -3.23
CA GLN A 21 -10.30 21.96 -4.42
C GLN A 21 -11.66 21.53 -4.99
N LYS A 22 -12.19 22.31 -5.94
CA LYS A 22 -13.38 21.95 -6.72
C LYS A 22 -13.11 20.70 -7.56
N VAL A 23 -14.07 19.77 -7.57
CA VAL A 23 -14.02 18.52 -8.34
C VAL A 23 -14.99 18.61 -9.52
N GLU A 24 -14.50 18.37 -10.74
CA GLU A 24 -15.33 18.12 -11.93
C GLU A 24 -15.50 16.61 -12.10
N THR A 25 -16.71 16.09 -11.88
CA THR A 25 -16.96 14.64 -11.76
C THR A 25 -17.42 13.93 -13.04
N GLU A 26 -17.89 14.67 -14.06
CA GLU A 26 -18.53 14.06 -15.23
C GLU A 26 -17.55 13.69 -16.35
N GLY A 27 -16.50 14.50 -16.57
CA GLY A 27 -15.48 14.23 -17.59
C GLY A 27 -14.54 13.05 -17.26
N GLU A 28 -14.28 12.80 -15.97
CA GLU A 28 -13.41 11.68 -15.53
C GLU A 28 -14.05 10.30 -15.80
N LEU A 29 -15.39 10.22 -15.84
CA LEU A 29 -16.10 8.94 -15.96
C LEU A 29 -15.97 8.32 -17.36
N SER A 30 -16.15 9.09 -18.44
CA SER A 30 -16.08 8.51 -19.80
C SER A 30 -14.68 8.02 -20.16
N VAL A 31 -13.62 8.73 -19.71
CA VAL A 31 -12.22 8.33 -19.92
C VAL A 31 -11.93 7.00 -19.22
N MET A 32 -12.46 6.78 -18.00
CA MET A 32 -12.29 5.50 -17.30
C MET A 32 -13.07 4.35 -17.95
N GLU A 33 -14.19 4.61 -18.63
CA GLU A 33 -14.93 3.60 -19.37
C GLU A 33 -14.24 3.20 -20.68
N GLU A 34 -13.73 4.16 -21.45
CA GLU A 34 -12.94 3.88 -22.66
C GLU A 34 -11.64 3.12 -22.34
N MET A 35 -10.93 3.51 -21.28
CA MET A 35 -9.76 2.77 -20.80
C MET A 35 -10.11 1.34 -20.39
N ARG A 36 -11.24 1.12 -19.69
CA ARG A 36 -11.66 -0.20 -19.23
C ARG A 36 -11.83 -1.20 -20.37
N ASP A 37 -12.43 -0.81 -21.48
CA ASP A 37 -12.71 -1.72 -22.60
C ASP A 37 -11.49 -1.95 -23.51
N TYR A 38 -10.62 -0.94 -23.68
CA TYR A 38 -9.29 -1.15 -24.28
C TYR A 38 -8.46 -2.17 -23.47
N LEU A 39 -8.45 -2.03 -22.15
CA LEU A 39 -7.65 -2.87 -21.26
C LEU A 39 -8.19 -4.31 -21.12
N LYS A 40 -9.52 -4.52 -21.10
CA LYS A 40 -10.11 -5.87 -21.22
C LYS A 40 -9.67 -6.60 -22.50
N THR A 41 -9.37 -5.86 -23.56
CA THR A 41 -8.92 -6.43 -24.84
C THR A 41 -7.44 -6.81 -24.78
N GLN A 42 -6.60 -6.00 -24.12
CA GLN A 42 -5.17 -6.28 -23.90
C GLN A 42 -4.89 -7.38 -22.85
N LEU A 43 -5.73 -7.50 -21.82
CA LEU A 43 -5.60 -8.55 -20.80
C LEU A 43 -5.95 -9.95 -21.34
N LYS A 44 -6.75 -10.04 -22.42
CA LYS A 44 -7.10 -11.32 -23.07
C LYS A 44 -6.00 -11.90 -23.97
N SER A 45 -4.89 -11.20 -24.21
CA SER A 45 -3.90 -11.60 -25.22
C SER A 45 -2.52 -11.97 -24.67
N ASN A 46 -2.32 -12.06 -23.36
CA ASN A 46 -1.00 -12.21 -22.75
C ASN A 46 -0.97 -13.32 -21.67
N SER A 47 -0.67 -14.55 -22.09
CA SER A 47 -0.31 -15.69 -21.21
C SER A 47 1.16 -15.65 -20.80
N LEU A 48 1.49 -16.29 -19.66
CA LEU A 48 2.81 -16.24 -18.99
C LEU A 48 3.93 -17.07 -19.68
N ASP A 49 3.86 -17.24 -20.99
CA ASP A 49 4.67 -18.20 -21.78
C ASP A 49 6.18 -17.88 -21.87
N SER A 50 6.66 -16.81 -21.22
CA SER A 50 8.07 -16.34 -21.25
C SER A 50 8.86 -16.61 -19.96
N LEU A 51 8.25 -17.29 -18.98
CA LEU A 51 8.91 -17.87 -17.82
C LEU A 51 9.01 -19.38 -18.00
N LYS A 52 10.19 -19.98 -17.75
CA LYS A 52 10.37 -21.45 -17.84
C LYS A 52 9.38 -22.23 -16.96
N ASP A 53 8.90 -21.59 -15.89
CA ASP A 53 7.96 -22.12 -14.91
C ASP A 53 6.74 -21.18 -14.72
N GLY A 54 6.29 -20.50 -15.79
CA GLY A 54 5.28 -19.44 -15.72
C GLY A 54 3.97 -19.84 -15.01
N GLU A 55 3.46 -21.03 -15.29
CA GLU A 55 2.28 -21.61 -14.65
C GLU A 55 2.48 -21.84 -13.14
N ALA A 56 3.70 -22.19 -12.70
CA ALA A 56 4.01 -22.39 -11.29
C ALA A 56 4.03 -21.04 -10.53
N VAL A 57 4.61 -20.00 -11.13
CA VAL A 57 4.59 -18.63 -10.56
C VAL A 57 3.17 -18.08 -10.50
N GLU A 58 2.37 -18.29 -11.55
CA GLU A 58 0.94 -17.91 -11.56
C GLU A 58 0.19 -18.58 -10.40
N ASN A 59 0.35 -19.89 -10.23
CA ASN A 59 -0.30 -20.65 -9.17
C ASN A 59 0.15 -20.22 -7.76
N LYS A 60 1.39 -19.76 -7.59
CA LYS A 60 1.86 -19.14 -6.34
C LYS A 60 1.28 -17.75 -6.11
N ILE A 61 1.09 -16.94 -7.15
CA ILE A 61 0.38 -15.66 -7.04
C ILE A 61 -1.09 -15.90 -6.67
N LYS A 62 -1.76 -16.93 -7.20
CA LYS A 62 -3.13 -17.30 -6.77
C LYS A 62 -3.18 -17.62 -5.27
N GLN A 63 -2.24 -18.43 -4.79
CA GLN A 63 -2.12 -18.77 -3.36
C GLN A 63 -1.89 -17.53 -2.49
N LEU A 64 -0.99 -16.63 -2.91
CA LEU A 64 -0.71 -15.37 -2.21
C LEU A 64 -1.95 -14.46 -2.09
N VAL A 65 -2.79 -14.39 -3.13
CA VAL A 65 -4.07 -13.63 -3.11
C VAL A 65 -5.04 -14.22 -2.07
N ASP A 66 -5.28 -15.54 -2.12
CA ASP A 66 -6.20 -16.22 -1.21
C ASP A 66 -5.70 -16.13 0.25
N GLU A 67 -4.39 -16.27 0.45
CA GLU A 67 -3.71 -16.10 1.75
C GLU A 67 -3.86 -14.66 2.28
N GLN A 68 -3.74 -13.63 1.44
CA GLN A 68 -3.91 -12.23 1.85
C GLN A 68 -5.35 -11.91 2.24
N ILE A 69 -6.34 -12.38 1.47
CA ILE A 69 -7.77 -12.23 1.80
C ILE A 69 -8.08 -12.89 3.15
N LEU A 70 -7.59 -14.11 3.35
CA LEU A 70 -7.78 -14.87 4.59
C LEU A 70 -7.07 -14.19 5.78
N TRP A 71 -5.85 -13.69 5.58
CA TRP A 71 -5.08 -12.97 6.59
C TRP A 71 -5.81 -11.69 7.01
N VAL A 72 -6.23 -10.83 6.08
CA VAL A 72 -6.99 -9.61 6.40
C VAL A 72 -8.27 -9.94 7.18
N LYS A 73 -9.01 -10.97 6.75
CA LYS A 73 -10.24 -11.42 7.41
C LYS A 73 -10.01 -11.90 8.84
N ASN A 74 -8.94 -12.64 9.08
CA ASN A 74 -8.59 -13.14 10.42
C ASN A 74 -7.97 -12.05 11.31
N ARG A 75 -7.14 -11.17 10.75
CA ARG A 75 -6.36 -10.15 11.46
C ARG A 75 -7.17 -8.91 11.84
N PHE A 76 -8.15 -8.53 11.02
CA PHE A 76 -8.94 -7.30 11.17
C PHE A 76 -10.47 -7.54 11.21
N GLY A 77 -10.95 -8.76 10.94
CA GLY A 77 -12.36 -9.14 11.12
C GLY A 77 -13.32 -8.74 10.00
N PHE A 78 -12.85 -8.22 8.86
CA PHE A 78 -13.68 -7.84 7.71
C PHE A 78 -13.26 -8.53 6.41
N ASP A 79 -14.22 -8.74 5.51
CA ASP A 79 -14.02 -9.51 4.29
C ASP A 79 -13.66 -8.59 3.09
N VAL A 80 -12.49 -8.82 2.51
CA VAL A 80 -11.97 -8.07 1.35
C VAL A 80 -11.99 -8.86 0.04
N SER A 81 -12.62 -10.04 0.00
CA SER A 81 -12.67 -10.91 -1.19
C SER A 81 -13.27 -10.22 -2.43
N LYS A 82 -14.29 -9.36 -2.26
CA LYS A 82 -14.86 -8.54 -3.35
C LYS A 82 -13.90 -7.47 -3.88
N ARG A 83 -12.83 -7.15 -3.15
CA ARG A 83 -11.89 -6.06 -3.44
C ARG A 83 -10.59 -6.53 -4.05
N ALA A 84 -10.12 -7.71 -3.65
CA ALA A 84 -8.92 -8.32 -4.20
C ALA A 84 -8.96 -8.45 -5.73
N VAL A 85 -7.78 -8.35 -6.34
CA VAL A 85 -7.55 -8.65 -7.75
C VAL A 85 -7.75 -10.14 -8.01
N GLY A 86 -8.48 -10.48 -9.08
CA GLY A 86 -8.59 -11.87 -9.53
C GLY A 86 -7.22 -12.38 -9.99
N PRO A 87 -6.76 -13.59 -9.62
CA PRO A 87 -5.36 -13.98 -9.84
C PRO A 87 -4.88 -13.99 -11.30
N THR A 88 -5.80 -14.11 -12.26
CA THR A 88 -5.53 -14.04 -13.71
C THR A 88 -5.26 -12.62 -14.23
N ALA A 89 -5.32 -11.61 -13.37
CA ALA A 89 -5.06 -10.21 -13.72
C ALA A 89 -3.69 -9.72 -13.20
N VAL A 90 -2.78 -10.63 -12.84
CA VAL A 90 -1.37 -10.28 -12.54
C VAL A 90 -0.49 -10.65 -13.75
N GLY A 91 0.01 -9.65 -14.46
CA GLY A 91 0.93 -9.82 -15.58
C GLY A 91 2.39 -9.64 -15.16
N ILE A 92 3.29 -10.53 -15.59
CA ILE A 92 4.75 -10.40 -15.36
C ILE A 92 5.43 -10.17 -16.71
N HIS A 93 6.19 -9.08 -16.81
CA HIS A 93 6.71 -8.55 -18.08
C HIS A 93 8.23 -8.49 -18.07
N ASP A 94 8.88 -8.77 -19.21
CA ASP A 94 10.26 -8.32 -19.41
C ASP A 94 10.36 -6.78 -19.37
N ARG A 95 11.59 -6.26 -19.33
CA ARG A 95 11.84 -4.82 -19.17
C ARG A 95 11.21 -3.98 -20.28
N ASP A 96 11.23 -4.43 -21.52
CA ASP A 96 10.78 -3.63 -22.66
C ASP A 96 9.24 -3.63 -22.75
N SER A 97 8.61 -4.79 -22.48
CA SER A 97 7.16 -4.87 -22.30
C SER A 97 6.68 -4.02 -21.11
N PHE A 98 7.36 -4.10 -19.96
CA PHE A 98 7.02 -3.33 -18.76
C PHE A 98 7.14 -1.82 -18.98
N LEU A 99 8.21 -1.34 -19.62
CA LEU A 99 8.37 0.08 -19.96
C LEU A 99 7.29 0.54 -20.95
N ASN A 100 6.89 -0.30 -21.90
CA ASN A 100 5.76 0.01 -22.79
C ASN A 100 4.43 0.11 -22.00
N LYS A 101 4.19 -0.78 -21.03
CA LYS A 101 3.04 -0.73 -20.13
C LYS A 101 3.03 0.58 -19.33
N LEU A 102 4.12 0.92 -18.62
CA LEU A 102 4.22 2.18 -17.88
C LEU A 102 3.87 3.39 -18.77
N ARG A 103 4.42 3.45 -19.99
CA ARG A 103 4.11 4.51 -20.96
C ARG A 103 2.63 4.55 -21.36
N VAL A 104 2.01 3.41 -21.64
CA VAL A 104 0.56 3.32 -21.96
C VAL A 104 -0.32 3.78 -20.80
N HIS A 105 0.14 3.56 -19.56
CA HIS A 105 -0.56 3.95 -18.33
C HIS A 105 -0.17 5.34 -17.79
N GLY A 106 0.67 6.10 -18.50
CA GLY A 106 1.12 7.44 -18.07
C GLY A 106 2.04 7.44 -16.84
N GLN A 107 2.62 6.29 -16.48
CA GLN A 107 3.47 6.09 -15.31
C GLN A 107 4.95 6.36 -15.64
N SER A 108 5.73 6.81 -14.65
CA SER A 108 7.16 7.07 -14.79
C SER A 108 7.99 5.77 -14.80
N SER A 109 9.10 5.76 -15.53
CA SER A 109 10.04 4.63 -15.63
C SER A 109 10.92 4.41 -14.40
N ASP A 110 11.00 5.38 -13.49
CA ASP A 110 12.24 5.58 -12.73
C ASP A 110 12.29 4.85 -11.37
N ILE A 111 11.18 4.26 -10.91
CA ILE A 111 11.03 3.75 -9.53
C ILE A 111 10.33 2.38 -9.47
N PHE A 112 9.44 2.07 -10.40
CA PHE A 112 8.48 0.97 -10.26
C PHE A 112 9.03 -0.41 -10.63
N LYS A 113 8.81 -1.39 -9.72
CA LYS A 113 8.96 -2.83 -9.98
C LYS A 113 7.61 -3.54 -10.20
N GLY A 114 6.53 -2.86 -9.88
CA GLY A 114 5.15 -3.21 -10.15
C GLY A 114 4.31 -1.94 -10.19
N PHE A 115 3.08 -2.06 -10.70
CA PHE A 115 2.01 -1.08 -10.48
C PHE A 115 0.66 -1.76 -10.69
N HIS A 116 -0.34 -1.37 -9.89
CA HIS A 116 -1.72 -1.75 -10.11
C HIS A 116 -2.45 -0.80 -11.07
N VAL A 117 -3.52 -1.29 -11.70
CA VAL A 117 -4.36 -0.55 -12.66
C VAL A 117 -5.80 -0.51 -12.18
N GLY A 118 -6.12 0.49 -11.36
CA GLY A 118 -7.42 0.63 -10.66
C GLY A 118 -8.68 0.36 -11.52
N PRO A 119 -8.84 0.95 -12.73
CA PRO A 119 -10.05 0.80 -13.54
C PRO A 119 -10.37 -0.64 -14.01
N VAL A 120 -9.37 -1.53 -14.08
CA VAL A 120 -9.51 -2.93 -14.53
C VAL A 120 -9.07 -3.97 -13.53
N ARG A 121 -8.53 -3.56 -12.38
CA ARG A 121 -8.01 -4.47 -11.33
C ARG A 121 -6.97 -5.45 -11.89
N SER A 122 -5.99 -4.94 -12.63
CA SER A 122 -4.78 -5.70 -12.95
C SER A 122 -3.59 -5.20 -12.14
N ILE A 123 -2.58 -6.06 -12.01
CA ILE A 123 -1.26 -5.73 -11.47
C ILE A 123 -0.27 -6.08 -12.57
N GLU A 124 0.55 -5.12 -12.98
CA GLU A 124 1.63 -5.34 -13.93
C GLU A 124 2.95 -5.33 -13.16
N LEU A 125 3.74 -6.40 -13.25
CA LEU A 125 5.01 -6.56 -12.56
C LEU A 125 6.18 -6.61 -13.55
N LEU A 126 7.30 -6.01 -13.19
CA LEU A 126 8.57 -6.25 -13.86
C LEU A 126 9.10 -7.62 -13.45
N LYS A 127 9.54 -8.43 -14.42
CA LYS A 127 10.24 -9.69 -14.20
C LYS A 127 11.55 -9.44 -13.44
N GLN A 128 11.73 -10.14 -12.33
CA GLN A 128 12.89 -9.99 -11.44
C GLN A 128 13.70 -11.30 -11.41
N ASP A 129 15.00 -11.20 -11.13
CA ASP A 129 15.91 -12.36 -11.12
C ASP A 129 15.64 -13.34 -9.96
N ARG A 130 14.88 -12.90 -8.95
CA ARG A 130 14.48 -13.67 -7.77
C ARG A 130 12.95 -13.74 -7.69
N VAL A 131 12.41 -14.94 -7.53
CA VAL A 131 10.95 -15.18 -7.50
C VAL A 131 10.32 -14.57 -6.24
N GLU A 132 11.08 -14.53 -5.15
CA GLU A 132 10.73 -13.92 -3.87
C GLU A 132 10.47 -12.42 -4.02
N SER A 133 11.25 -11.74 -4.87
CA SER A 133 11.05 -10.32 -5.16
C SER A 133 9.80 -10.07 -6.02
N VAL A 134 9.39 -11.04 -6.84
CA VAL A 134 8.10 -11.01 -7.54
C VAL A 134 6.95 -11.16 -6.55
N PHE A 135 7.01 -12.09 -5.60
CA PHE A 135 5.97 -12.25 -4.58
C PHE A 135 5.86 -11.03 -3.66
N HIS A 136 6.98 -10.44 -3.27
CA HIS A 136 7.01 -9.18 -2.54
C HIS A 136 6.28 -8.05 -3.29
N SER A 137 6.61 -7.84 -4.56
CA SER A 137 5.97 -6.82 -5.39
C SER A 137 4.49 -7.14 -5.68
N ALA A 138 4.13 -8.41 -5.88
CA ALA A 138 2.74 -8.83 -6.03
C ALA A 138 1.93 -8.52 -4.76
N SER A 139 2.45 -8.88 -3.58
CA SER A 139 1.80 -8.64 -2.29
C SER A 139 1.59 -7.15 -2.02
N HIS A 140 2.60 -6.32 -2.27
CA HIS A 140 2.53 -4.85 -2.18
C HIS A 140 1.39 -4.28 -3.04
N GLU A 141 1.36 -4.61 -4.34
CA GLU A 141 0.33 -4.12 -5.26
C GLU A 141 -1.06 -4.68 -4.95
N LEU A 142 -1.16 -5.90 -4.40
CA LEU A 142 -2.43 -6.46 -3.94
C LEU A 142 -3.01 -5.66 -2.77
N ILE A 143 -2.17 -5.22 -1.82
CA ILE A 143 -2.60 -4.36 -0.70
C ILE A 143 -3.10 -3.02 -1.24
N HIS A 144 -2.39 -2.41 -2.20
CA HIS A 144 -2.88 -1.23 -2.92
C HIS A 144 -4.24 -1.50 -3.57
N THR A 145 -4.48 -2.66 -4.20
CA THR A 145 -5.79 -2.93 -4.83
C THR A 145 -6.96 -3.09 -3.85
N ILE A 146 -6.68 -3.54 -2.62
CA ILE A 146 -7.66 -3.59 -1.53
C ILE A 146 -7.90 -2.18 -0.96
N GLY A 147 -6.83 -1.40 -0.83
CA GLY A 147 -6.83 -0.02 -0.33
C GLY A 147 -7.49 0.96 -1.29
N ASP A 148 -7.09 1.01 -2.56
CA ASP A 148 -7.59 1.93 -3.59
C ASP A 148 -8.99 1.55 -4.15
N MET A 149 -9.70 0.65 -3.48
CA MET A 149 -11.07 0.31 -3.85
C MET A 149 -12.09 1.31 -3.31
N VAL A 150 -13.39 1.07 -3.51
CA VAL A 150 -14.41 2.11 -3.30
C VAL A 150 -15.66 1.55 -2.67
N ILE A 151 -16.25 2.34 -1.79
CA ILE A 151 -17.57 2.10 -1.26
C ILE A 151 -18.40 3.37 -1.46
N LYS A 152 -19.13 3.45 -2.57
CA LYS A 152 -20.38 4.23 -2.59
C LYS A 152 -21.50 3.27 -2.19
N VAL A 153 -22.42 3.80 -1.40
CA VAL A 153 -23.69 3.15 -1.08
C VAL A 153 -24.72 3.82 -1.99
N ASP A 154 -25.47 3.04 -2.76
CA ASP A 154 -26.57 3.57 -3.59
C ASP A 154 -27.80 3.91 -2.75
N ASP A 155 -28.84 4.47 -3.38
CA ASP A 155 -30.09 4.84 -2.70
C ASP A 155 -30.88 3.60 -2.16
N ASN A 156 -30.37 2.38 -2.33
CA ASN A 156 -30.94 1.10 -1.90
C ASN A 156 -29.97 0.29 -1.01
N ASP A 157 -28.96 0.93 -0.41
CA ASP A 157 -27.91 0.32 0.41
C ASP A 157 -26.99 -0.71 -0.31
N GLN A 158 -26.88 -0.66 -1.64
CA GLN A 158 -26.00 -1.54 -2.42
C GLN A 158 -24.62 -0.91 -2.68
N GLU A 159 -23.57 -1.73 -2.57
CA GLU A 159 -22.18 -1.32 -2.80
C GLU A 159 -21.89 -1.06 -4.29
N ILE A 160 -21.74 0.20 -4.68
CA ILE A 160 -21.28 0.64 -6.02
C ILE A 160 -19.84 1.17 -5.93
N ILE A 161 -18.99 0.82 -6.91
CA ILE A 161 -17.53 0.98 -6.80
C ILE A 161 -17.01 2.13 -7.71
N GLN A 162 -16.75 3.36 -7.18
CA GLN A 162 -16.22 4.57 -7.91
C GLN A 162 -15.41 5.62 -7.07
N GLN A 163 -14.05 5.67 -7.12
CA GLN A 163 -13.05 6.50 -6.36
C GLN A 163 -12.46 5.96 -5.00
N SER A 164 -11.12 5.86 -4.89
CA SER A 164 -10.30 5.11 -3.88
C SER A 164 -10.54 5.33 -2.36
N THR A 165 -10.35 4.27 -1.55
CA THR A 165 -10.35 4.23 -0.06
C THR A 165 -8.97 4.33 0.57
N GLY A 166 -7.88 4.28 -0.20
CA GLY A 166 -6.56 4.65 0.27
C GLY A 166 -6.55 6.13 0.64
N TYR A 167 -5.54 6.61 1.38
CA TYR A 167 -5.55 8.04 1.72
C TYR A 167 -5.32 8.86 0.43
N ASN A 168 -6.38 9.51 -0.07
CA ASN A 168 -6.56 9.80 -1.49
C ASN A 168 -5.39 10.59 -2.14
N SER A 169 -4.82 10.02 -3.20
CA SER A 169 -3.63 10.49 -3.90
C SER A 169 -3.86 11.55 -4.99
N LYS A 170 -5.09 12.05 -5.19
CA LYS A 170 -5.48 12.92 -6.34
C LYS A 170 -4.62 14.18 -6.60
N ASN A 171 -3.77 14.61 -5.65
CA ASN A 171 -2.81 15.72 -5.83
C ASN A 171 -1.38 15.39 -5.34
N GLY A 172 -1.06 14.11 -5.14
CA GLY A 172 0.17 13.66 -4.46
C GLY A 172 0.15 13.88 -2.94
N SER A 173 -1.00 14.29 -2.38
CA SER A 173 -1.25 14.22 -0.94
C SER A 173 -1.33 12.75 -0.52
N PHE A 174 -0.90 12.48 0.71
CA PHE A 174 -0.77 11.17 1.33
C PHE A 174 0.13 10.14 0.64
N THR A 175 0.73 10.41 -0.53
CA THR A 175 1.54 9.43 -1.27
C THR A 175 2.55 8.72 -0.38
N MET A 176 3.43 9.46 0.32
CA MET A 176 4.41 8.81 1.21
C MET A 176 3.79 8.12 2.42
N LEU A 177 2.64 8.57 2.93
CA LEU A 177 1.99 7.91 4.07
C LEU A 177 1.34 6.58 3.65
N ASN A 178 0.66 6.55 2.50
CA ASN A 178 0.09 5.33 1.93
C ASN A 178 1.16 4.28 1.72
N GLU A 179 2.21 4.62 0.97
CA GLU A 179 3.27 3.68 0.60
C GLU A 179 3.95 3.08 1.84
N MET A 180 4.13 3.87 2.91
CA MET A 180 4.72 3.36 4.14
C MET A 180 3.74 2.51 4.97
N VAL A 181 2.44 2.83 4.97
CA VAL A 181 1.41 1.98 5.61
C VAL A 181 1.24 0.66 4.84
N VAL A 182 1.22 0.70 3.50
CA VAL A 182 1.18 -0.45 2.61
C VAL A 182 2.40 -1.35 2.83
N GLU A 183 3.61 -0.80 2.85
CA GLU A 183 4.82 -1.58 3.05
C GLU A 183 4.91 -2.18 4.46
N MET A 184 4.45 -1.49 5.51
CA MET A 184 4.39 -2.09 6.86
C MET A 184 3.37 -3.23 6.94
N LEU A 185 2.21 -3.08 6.29
CA LEU A 185 1.19 -4.13 6.19
C LEU A 185 1.69 -5.33 5.36
N ASN A 186 2.45 -5.06 4.30
CA ASN A 186 3.14 -6.05 3.47
C ASN A 186 4.18 -6.86 4.28
N ILE A 187 4.97 -6.18 5.13
CA ILE A 187 5.89 -6.83 6.07
C ILE A 187 5.17 -7.78 7.02
N GLU A 188 4.12 -7.31 7.72
CA GLU A 188 3.40 -8.14 8.70
C GLU A 188 2.77 -9.37 8.05
N PHE A 189 2.18 -9.20 6.85
CA PHE A 189 1.58 -10.30 6.11
C PHE A 189 2.62 -11.33 5.65
N LEU A 190 3.72 -10.89 5.02
CA LEU A 190 4.77 -11.79 4.54
C LEU A 190 5.49 -12.50 5.69
N ASP A 191 5.66 -11.85 6.85
CA ASP A 191 6.24 -12.49 8.03
C ASP A 191 5.29 -13.51 8.69
N ASP A 192 3.97 -13.24 8.77
CA ASP A 192 2.98 -14.23 9.26
C ASP A 192 2.95 -15.49 8.38
N LEU A 193 2.99 -15.33 7.05
CA LEU A 193 3.05 -16.47 6.13
C LEU A 193 4.35 -17.28 6.26
N ARG A 194 5.49 -16.59 6.41
CA ARG A 194 6.82 -17.18 6.57
C ARG A 194 6.96 -17.92 7.90
N THR A 195 6.56 -17.30 9.00
CA THR A 195 6.72 -17.84 10.37
C THR A 195 5.61 -18.83 10.74
N GLY A 196 4.39 -18.66 10.20
CA GLY A 196 3.26 -19.56 10.39
C GLY A 196 3.33 -20.89 9.63
N GLY A 197 4.41 -21.12 8.85
CA GLY A 197 4.68 -22.39 8.17
C GLY A 197 3.69 -22.74 7.05
N LYS A 198 3.05 -21.73 6.44
CA LYS A 198 2.05 -21.91 5.36
C LYS A 198 2.65 -21.76 3.96
N ALA A 199 3.69 -20.95 3.83
CA ALA A 199 4.25 -20.53 2.55
C ALA A 199 5.73 -20.98 2.39
N ASP A 200 5.96 -22.24 2.05
CA ASP A 200 7.29 -22.77 1.68
C ASP A 200 7.96 -21.94 0.55
N TYR A 201 7.15 -21.30 -0.30
CA TYR A 201 7.60 -20.44 -1.38
C TYR A 201 8.16 -19.07 -0.92
N LEU A 202 8.08 -18.77 0.38
CA LEU A 202 8.68 -17.61 1.05
C LEU A 202 9.81 -18.02 2.02
N SER A 203 10.16 -19.31 2.13
CA SER A 203 11.06 -19.83 3.17
C SER A 203 12.55 -19.46 3.01
N GLY A 204 12.90 -18.67 1.99
CA GLY A 204 14.23 -18.11 1.75
C GLY A 204 14.27 -16.58 1.67
N THR A 205 13.14 -15.91 1.93
CA THR A 205 13.01 -14.46 1.70
C THR A 205 13.47 -13.66 2.92
N ASP A 206 14.58 -12.93 2.76
CA ASP A 206 14.88 -11.76 3.61
C ASP A 206 13.86 -10.66 3.27
N ILE A 207 13.12 -10.22 4.28
CA ILE A 207 12.15 -9.12 4.21
C ILE A 207 12.98 -7.81 4.14
N GLY A 208 13.02 -7.14 2.98
CA GLY A 208 13.97 -6.05 2.67
C GLY A 208 13.36 -4.81 2.00
N TYR A 209 13.55 -3.64 2.62
CA TYR A 209 12.82 -2.38 2.37
C TYR A 209 13.74 -1.14 2.25
N GLY A 210 13.17 0.00 1.85
CA GLY A 210 13.86 1.29 1.86
C GLY A 210 14.09 1.84 3.28
N THR A 211 15.19 2.58 3.48
CA THR A 211 15.48 3.25 4.78
C THR A 211 14.40 4.23 5.24
N VAL A 212 13.56 4.73 4.33
CA VAL A 212 12.43 5.61 4.66
C VAL A 212 11.45 4.93 5.60
N LEU A 213 11.24 3.62 5.45
CA LEU A 213 10.32 2.84 6.29
C LEU A 213 10.74 2.85 7.77
N LEU A 214 12.05 2.79 8.05
CA LEU A 214 12.60 2.89 9.41
C LEU A 214 12.35 4.26 10.04
N MET A 215 12.24 5.31 9.22
CA MET A 215 11.95 6.65 9.69
C MET A 215 10.45 6.76 10.03
N PHE A 216 9.57 6.23 9.18
CA PHE A 216 8.14 6.17 9.47
C PHE A 216 7.82 5.28 10.67
N GLU A 217 8.53 4.16 10.87
CA GLU A 217 8.39 3.35 12.09
C GLU A 217 8.76 4.15 13.34
N ALA A 218 9.87 4.91 13.31
CA ALA A 218 10.26 5.79 14.42
C ALA A 218 9.23 6.92 14.66
N PHE A 219 8.63 7.45 13.59
CA PHE A 219 7.53 8.42 13.68
C PHE A 219 6.28 7.79 14.32
N PHE A 220 5.85 6.61 13.90
CA PHE A 220 4.70 5.93 14.50
C PHE A 220 4.97 5.51 15.95
N LYS A 221 6.19 5.05 16.29
CA LYS A 221 6.59 4.83 17.69
C LYS A 221 6.45 6.09 18.53
N LYS A 222 6.90 7.24 18.01
CA LYS A 222 6.74 8.54 18.69
C LYS A 222 5.27 8.92 18.90
N VAL A 223 4.41 8.68 17.92
CA VAL A 223 2.94 8.89 18.05
C VAL A 223 2.35 7.95 19.11
N ALA A 224 2.71 6.66 19.09
CA ALA A 224 2.23 5.66 20.03
C ALA A 224 2.64 5.99 21.49
N ASP A 225 3.93 6.33 21.71
CA ASP A 225 4.46 6.74 23.01
C ASP A 225 3.71 7.95 23.59
N LEU A 226 3.42 8.96 22.75
CA LEU A 226 2.70 10.17 23.16
C LEU A 226 1.20 9.92 23.37
N ALA A 227 0.60 9.01 22.61
CA ALA A 227 -0.77 8.53 22.81
C ALA A 227 -0.91 7.60 24.03
N LYS A 228 0.20 7.08 24.57
CA LYS A 228 0.26 6.02 25.59
C LYS A 228 -0.41 4.71 25.15
N MET A 229 -0.17 4.33 23.90
CA MET A 229 -0.61 3.07 23.30
C MET A 229 0.59 2.27 22.81
N ASN A 230 0.40 0.97 22.59
CA ASN A 230 1.43 0.13 21.98
C ASN A 230 1.56 0.45 20.48
N LEU A 231 2.74 0.25 19.87
CA LEU A 231 2.92 0.47 18.43
C LEU A 231 1.98 -0.42 17.62
N SER A 232 1.93 -1.71 17.93
CA SER A 232 1.00 -2.68 17.34
C SER A 232 -0.49 -2.26 17.41
N GLU A 233 -0.92 -1.54 18.45
CA GLU A 233 -2.27 -0.97 18.55
C GLU A 233 -2.46 0.21 17.58
N LEU A 234 -1.48 1.12 17.50
CA LEU A 234 -1.50 2.23 16.55
C LEU A 234 -1.50 1.71 15.11
N MET A 235 -0.62 0.76 14.79
CA MET A 235 -0.52 0.17 13.45
C MET A 235 -1.83 -0.54 13.06
N ASN A 236 -2.44 -1.29 13.99
CA ASN A 236 -3.77 -1.87 13.77
C ASN A 236 -4.83 -0.83 13.38
N ASP A 237 -4.85 0.31 14.07
CA ASP A 237 -5.76 1.41 13.77
C ASP A 237 -5.46 2.09 12.42
N LEU A 238 -4.17 2.26 12.06
CA LEU A 238 -3.74 2.82 10.78
C LEU A 238 -4.02 1.89 9.60
N TYR A 239 -3.80 0.58 9.75
CA TYR A 239 -4.14 -0.42 8.73
C TYR A 239 -5.65 -0.54 8.55
N THR A 240 -6.41 -0.55 9.64
CA THR A 240 -7.88 -0.54 9.57
C THR A 240 -8.37 0.73 8.88
N GLY A 241 -7.80 1.89 9.21
CA GLY A 241 -8.08 3.17 8.56
C GLY A 241 -7.83 3.13 7.05
N TYR A 242 -6.65 2.64 6.62
CA TYR A 242 -6.29 2.51 5.22
C TYR A 242 -7.18 1.50 4.46
N LEU A 243 -7.39 0.30 5.00
CA LEU A 243 -8.19 -0.75 4.37
C LEU A 243 -9.71 -0.46 4.35
N THR A 244 -10.19 0.51 5.12
CA THR A 244 -11.62 0.87 5.17
C THR A 244 -11.93 2.28 4.67
N GLY A 245 -10.92 3.09 4.37
CA GLY A 245 -11.08 4.53 4.12
C GLY A 245 -11.55 5.30 5.35
N ASP A 246 -11.28 4.82 6.57
CA ASP A 246 -11.53 5.57 7.80
C ASP A 246 -10.32 6.41 8.19
N PHE A 247 -10.17 7.53 7.50
CA PHE A 247 -9.18 8.56 7.81
C PHE A 247 -9.32 9.16 9.22
N SER A 248 -10.41 8.91 9.97
CA SER A 248 -10.52 9.44 11.34
C SER A 248 -9.46 8.85 12.27
N LYS A 249 -8.97 7.65 11.96
CA LYS A 249 -7.82 6.99 12.61
C LYS A 249 -6.53 7.81 12.58
N LEU A 250 -6.34 8.63 11.54
CA LEU A 250 -5.18 9.52 11.42
C LEU A 250 -5.22 10.72 12.39
N ARG A 251 -6.37 11.06 12.98
CA ARG A 251 -6.50 12.21 13.89
C ARG A 251 -5.60 12.10 15.13
N ILE A 252 -5.19 10.88 15.50
CA ILE A 252 -4.26 10.64 16.60
C ILE A 252 -2.92 11.37 16.40
N ILE A 253 -2.46 11.49 15.16
CA ILE A 253 -1.21 12.19 14.81
C ILE A 253 -1.26 13.67 15.21
N ASP A 254 -2.33 14.37 14.82
CA ASP A 254 -2.55 15.78 15.20
C ASP A 254 -2.81 15.93 16.71
N ALA A 255 -3.45 14.94 17.35
CA ALA A 255 -3.70 14.94 18.78
C ALA A 255 -2.43 14.80 19.62
N THR A 256 -1.44 14.01 19.15
CA THR A 256 -0.18 13.78 19.87
C THR A 256 0.93 14.76 19.52
N LEU A 257 1.06 15.12 18.23
CA LEU A 257 2.17 15.96 17.73
C LEU A 257 1.76 17.42 17.46
N GLY A 258 0.51 17.77 17.76
CA GLY A 258 -0.02 19.12 17.59
C GLY A 258 -0.69 19.35 16.23
N LYS A 259 -1.64 20.30 16.23
CA LYS A 259 -2.51 20.62 15.11
C LYS A 259 -1.73 20.99 13.84
N GLY A 260 -2.00 20.29 12.74
CA GLY A 260 -1.42 20.55 11.42
C GLY A 260 -0.18 19.69 11.12
N THR A 261 0.27 18.87 12.07
CA THR A 261 1.32 17.88 11.84
C THR A 261 0.87 16.83 10.82
N LEU A 262 -0.39 16.39 10.87
CA LEU A 262 -0.95 15.50 9.85
C LEU A 262 -0.79 16.11 8.45
N LYS A 263 -1.15 17.39 8.26
CA LYS A 263 -1.00 18.10 6.97
C LYS A 263 0.45 18.12 6.48
N LYS A 264 1.44 18.38 7.36
CA LYS A 264 2.86 18.31 6.98
C LYS A 264 3.25 16.93 6.42
N ILE A 265 2.64 15.86 6.93
CA ILE A 265 2.92 14.47 6.53
C ILE A 265 2.18 14.09 5.25
N VAL A 266 0.93 14.57 5.06
CA VAL A 266 0.21 14.30 3.81
C VAL A 266 0.92 14.92 2.61
N ASP A 267 1.55 16.08 2.77
CA ASP A 267 2.19 16.77 1.64
C ASP A 267 3.58 16.21 1.26
N LEU A 268 4.07 15.16 1.94
CA LEU A 268 5.39 14.55 1.70
C LEU A 268 5.46 13.70 0.42
N LYS A 269 6.57 13.84 -0.30
CA LYS A 269 6.87 13.15 -1.57
C LYS A 269 8.21 12.42 -1.50
N TYR A 270 8.44 11.46 -2.39
CA TYR A 270 9.72 10.72 -2.48
C TYR A 270 10.94 11.64 -2.63
N GLU A 271 10.78 12.78 -3.29
CA GLU A 271 11.80 13.81 -3.49
C GLU A 271 12.32 14.40 -2.16
N ASP A 272 11.48 14.50 -1.14
CA ASP A 272 11.85 15.09 0.15
C ASP A 272 12.87 14.21 0.91
N PHE A 273 12.86 12.91 0.63
CA PHE A 273 13.75 11.91 1.24
C PHE A 273 15.10 11.76 0.50
N ARG A 274 15.28 12.41 -0.67
CA ARG A 274 16.50 12.28 -1.50
C ARG A 274 17.73 12.96 -0.89
N SER A 275 17.56 13.97 -0.02
CA SER A 275 18.66 14.61 0.71
C SER A 275 18.59 14.24 2.19
N LYS A 276 19.67 13.66 2.69
CA LYS A 276 19.84 13.31 4.11
C LYS A 276 19.59 14.51 5.02
N GLU A 277 20.03 15.69 4.62
CA GLU A 277 19.92 16.95 5.36
C GLU A 277 18.45 17.40 5.45
N LYS A 278 17.70 17.32 4.34
CA LYS A 278 16.26 17.59 4.31
C LYS A 278 15.49 16.61 5.20
N THR A 279 15.79 15.31 5.07
CA THR A 279 15.16 14.26 5.89
C THR A 279 15.42 14.46 7.38
N ILE A 280 16.66 14.79 7.78
CA ILE A 280 16.99 15.10 9.18
C ILE A 280 16.23 16.35 9.66
N ALA A 281 16.15 17.40 8.85
CA ALA A 281 15.41 18.61 9.19
C ALA A 281 13.91 18.34 9.37
N LEU A 282 13.29 17.56 8.47
CA LEU A 282 11.89 17.16 8.52
C LEU A 282 11.57 16.40 9.81
N PHE A 283 12.29 15.32 10.10
CA PHE A 283 11.98 14.50 11.29
C PHE A 283 12.28 15.25 12.59
N LYS A 284 13.27 16.15 12.59
CA LYS A 284 13.52 17.06 13.72
C LYS A 284 12.38 18.06 13.94
N ASP A 285 11.79 18.62 12.88
CA ASP A 285 10.61 19.51 12.95
C ASP A 285 9.36 18.76 13.44
N LEU A 286 9.24 17.46 13.12
CA LEU A 286 8.22 16.55 13.65
C LEU A 286 8.49 16.07 15.10
N GLY A 287 9.63 16.44 15.70
CA GLY A 287 10.00 16.00 17.05
C GLY A 287 10.33 14.51 17.17
N VAL A 288 10.73 13.88 16.06
CA VAL A 288 11.08 12.45 15.98
C VAL A 288 12.60 12.27 15.95
N ASP A 289 13.13 11.52 16.91
CA ASP A 289 14.53 11.11 16.92
C ASP A 289 14.76 10.04 15.84
N LEU A 290 15.57 10.38 14.84
CA LEU A 290 15.87 9.45 13.75
C LEU A 290 16.68 8.23 14.26
N PRO A 291 16.34 7.01 13.84
CA PRO A 291 17.00 5.79 14.32
C PRO A 291 18.32 5.55 13.58
N ILE A 292 19.26 6.51 13.70
CA ILE A 292 20.50 6.57 12.90
C ILE A 292 21.31 5.28 12.98
N ASN A 293 21.50 4.73 14.19
CA ASN A 293 22.27 3.50 14.38
C ASN A 293 21.60 2.30 13.69
N LYS A 294 20.27 2.16 13.85
CA LYS A 294 19.46 1.12 13.19
C LYS A 294 19.54 1.22 11.67
N MET A 295 19.44 2.44 11.12
CA MET A 295 19.61 2.70 9.68
C MET A 295 21.04 2.43 9.18
N GLN A 296 22.07 2.64 10.00
CA GLN A 296 23.45 2.29 9.65
C GLN A 296 23.67 0.78 9.62
N SER A 297 23.22 0.06 10.65
CA SER A 297 23.22 -1.41 10.70
C SER A 297 22.50 -2.00 9.49
N TYR A 298 21.27 -1.56 9.25
CA TYR A 298 20.48 -1.99 8.10
C TYR A 298 21.18 -1.75 6.75
N ASN A 299 21.82 -0.60 6.57
CA ASN A 299 22.55 -0.30 5.34
C ASN A 299 23.81 -1.14 5.10
N LYS A 300 24.37 -1.75 6.15
CA LYS A 300 25.45 -2.74 6.04
C LYS A 300 24.95 -4.16 5.76
N GLY A 301 23.63 -4.37 5.72
CA GLY A 301 23.03 -5.70 5.60
C GLY A 301 22.98 -6.47 6.93
N GLU A 302 23.07 -5.77 8.07
CA GLU A 302 22.78 -6.37 9.38
C GLU A 302 21.26 -6.59 9.52
N GLU A 303 20.86 -7.69 10.18
CA GLU A 303 19.46 -7.93 10.54
C GLU A 303 19.04 -6.96 11.65
N ILE A 304 17.83 -6.41 11.54
CA ILE A 304 17.23 -5.51 12.53
C ILE A 304 15.78 -5.88 12.78
N GLU A 305 15.27 -5.51 13.96
CA GLU A 305 13.88 -5.73 14.35
C GLU A 305 13.01 -4.51 14.03
N MET A 306 11.83 -4.71 13.45
CA MET A 306 10.78 -3.70 13.22
C MET A 306 9.44 -4.20 13.76
N LEU A 307 8.44 -3.31 13.86
CA LEU A 307 7.03 -3.65 14.09
C LEU A 307 6.84 -4.69 15.22
N ASP A 308 7.41 -4.39 16.39
CA ASP A 308 7.33 -5.20 17.63
C ASP A 308 7.77 -6.68 17.50
N GLY A 309 8.71 -7.00 16.60
CA GLY A 309 9.44 -8.28 16.61
C GLY A 309 9.93 -8.80 15.25
N ILE A 310 9.50 -8.19 14.15
CA ILE A 310 9.75 -8.68 12.78
C ILE A 310 11.20 -8.41 12.37
N LYS A 311 11.91 -9.49 12.02
CA LYS A 311 13.30 -9.44 11.55
C LYS A 311 13.36 -9.11 10.06
N ILE A 312 13.96 -7.94 9.75
CA ILE A 312 14.18 -7.46 8.39
C ILE A 312 15.67 -7.28 8.11
N LYS A 313 16.06 -7.38 6.83
CA LYS A 313 17.44 -7.20 6.37
C LYS A 313 17.48 -6.66 4.95
N LYS A 314 18.47 -5.81 4.67
CA LYS A 314 18.61 -5.20 3.35
C LYS A 314 18.98 -6.25 2.31
N THR A 315 18.03 -6.55 1.43
CA THR A 315 18.25 -7.39 0.25
C THR A 315 19.07 -6.64 -0.79
N ASN A 316 20.21 -7.21 -1.18
CA ASN A 316 20.99 -6.80 -2.35
C ASN A 316 20.39 -7.35 -3.64
#